data_AF-A0A7N9IE78-F1
#
_entry.id   AF-A0A7N9IE78-F1
#
_cell.length_a   1.000
_cell.length_b   1.000
_cell.length_c   1.000
_cell.angle_alpha   90.00
_cell.angle_beta   90.00
_cell.angle_gamma   90.00
#
_symmetry.space_group_name_H-M   'P 1'
#
loop_
_entity.id
_entity.type
_entity.pdbx_description
1 polymer ?
#
loop_
_entity_poly.entity_id
_entity_poly.type
_entity_poly.pdbx_seq_one_letter_code
_entity_poly.pdbx_strand_id
1 'polypeptide(L)'
;MPKEYFERVPEHKFIYRFVHVLFKATNLTAEFAIVTLIYTERLLSYAEIDLCPTNWKRIVIGAILLTSKVWKDVTIWNREYCKLFVNASIEDINELERQFLQLIDYNIKVSGSVYAKYYFDLRSLAKDNSLHLPVYLLNEERAQNLQAVSRVEDTKIFYSATMRRSFSADNFITLQRSKAIIS
;
A
#
# COMPACT_ATOMS: atom_id res chain seq x y z
N MET A 1 -33.33 -9.95 2.47
CA MET A 1 -32.67 -9.89 3.80
C MET A 1 -33.60 -9.14 4.76
N PRO A 2 -33.87 -9.62 5.98
CA PRO A 2 -34.74 -8.93 6.95
C PRO A 2 -34.18 -7.55 7.32
N LYS A 3 -35.07 -6.56 7.52
CA LYS A 3 -34.70 -5.17 7.87
C LYS A 3 -33.91 -5.06 9.18
N GLU A 4 -34.13 -5.98 10.12
CA GLU A 4 -33.45 -6.04 11.43
C GLU A 4 -31.93 -6.20 11.34
N TYR A 5 -31.40 -6.77 10.25
CA TYR A 5 -29.94 -6.89 10.03
C TYR A 5 -29.25 -5.56 9.72
N PHE A 6 -30.01 -4.52 9.39
CA PHE A 6 -29.51 -3.20 9.01
C PHE A 6 -29.41 -2.25 10.20
N GLU A 7 -29.91 -2.63 11.38
CA GLU A 7 -29.97 -1.74 12.55
C GLU A 7 -28.93 -2.08 13.61
N ARG A 8 -28.44 -3.33 13.65
CA ARG A 8 -27.51 -3.79 14.69
C ARG A 8 -26.05 -3.71 14.23
N VAL A 9 -25.22 -3.01 14.99
CA VAL A 9 -23.76 -3.01 14.83
C VAL A 9 -23.26 -4.46 14.89
N PRO A 10 -22.60 -4.97 13.83
CA PRO A 10 -22.14 -6.34 13.79
C PRO A 10 -20.99 -6.55 14.78
N GLU A 11 -20.92 -7.74 15.38
CA GLU A 11 -19.78 -8.12 16.20
C GLU A 11 -18.49 -8.17 15.37
N HIS A 12 -17.36 -7.81 15.98
CA HIS A 12 -16.05 -7.84 15.32
C HIS A 12 -15.72 -9.23 14.75
N LYS A 13 -16.15 -10.32 15.39
CA LYS A 13 -15.96 -11.70 14.91
C LYS A 13 -16.67 -11.95 13.58
N PHE A 14 -17.86 -11.36 13.43
CA PHE A 14 -18.62 -11.45 12.20
C PHE A 14 -17.95 -10.67 11.07
N ILE A 15 -17.51 -9.45 11.34
CA ILE A 15 -16.75 -8.62 10.39
C ILE A 15 -15.48 -9.36 9.95
N TYR A 16 -14.70 -9.87 10.91
CA TYR A 16 -13.49 -10.64 10.63
C TYR A 16 -13.77 -11.85 9.75
N ARG A 17 -14.78 -12.67 10.09
CA ARG A 17 -15.13 -13.85 9.29
C ARG A 17 -15.55 -13.48 7.88
N PHE A 18 -16.32 -12.40 7.72
CA PHE A 18 -16.72 -11.90 6.42
C PHE A 18 -15.50 -11.50 5.55
N VAL A 19 -14.61 -10.67 6.09
CA VAL A 19 -13.38 -10.24 5.40
C VAL A 19 -12.49 -11.43 5.09
N HIS A 20 -12.26 -12.32 6.06
CA HIS A 20 -11.41 -13.49 5.91
C HIS A 20 -11.90 -14.44 4.81
N VAL A 21 -13.21 -14.68 4.71
CA VAL A 21 -13.79 -15.49 3.63
C VAL A 21 -13.52 -14.86 2.26
N LEU A 22 -13.69 -13.54 2.14
CA LEU A 22 -13.39 -12.83 0.89
C LEU A 22 -11.91 -12.92 0.53
N PHE A 23 -11.02 -12.63 1.47
CA PHE A 23 -9.57 -12.71 1.27
C PHE A 23 -9.12 -14.11 0.82
N LYS A 24 -9.66 -15.15 1.46
CA LYS A 24 -9.38 -16.53 1.06
C LYS A 24 -9.87 -16.83 -0.35
N ALA A 25 -11.06 -16.37 -0.71
CA ALA A 25 -11.65 -16.63 -2.02
C ALA A 25 -10.98 -15.85 -3.16
N THR A 26 -10.44 -14.66 -2.89
CA THR A 26 -9.73 -13.81 -3.86
C THR A 26 -8.21 -14.01 -3.84
N ASN A 27 -7.71 -14.89 -2.97
CA ASN A 27 -6.29 -15.15 -2.73
C ASN A 27 -5.52 -13.87 -2.37
N LEU A 28 -6.06 -13.12 -1.40
CA LEU A 28 -5.41 -11.94 -0.84
C LEU A 28 -4.71 -12.29 0.48
N THR A 29 -3.50 -11.77 0.61
CA THR A 29 -2.58 -11.85 1.74
C THR A 29 -2.69 -10.61 2.65
N ALA A 30 -1.90 -10.59 3.73
CA ALA A 30 -1.95 -9.53 4.73
C ALA A 30 -1.51 -8.15 4.20
N GLU A 31 -0.61 -8.07 3.21
CA GLU A 31 -0.24 -6.79 2.61
C GLU A 31 -1.43 -6.09 1.94
N PHE A 32 -2.32 -6.84 1.30
CA PHE A 32 -3.54 -6.29 0.71
C PHE A 32 -4.55 -5.87 1.78
N ALA A 33 -4.51 -6.43 2.98
CA ALA A 33 -5.37 -5.99 4.08
C ALA A 33 -5.04 -4.55 4.52
N ILE A 34 -3.75 -4.20 4.52
CA ILE A 34 -3.30 -2.84 4.83
C ILE A 34 -3.76 -1.86 3.75
N VAL A 35 -3.60 -2.22 2.47
CA VAL A 35 -4.10 -1.38 1.37
C VAL A 35 -5.62 -1.22 1.40
N THR A 36 -6.35 -2.30 1.70
CA THR A 36 -7.82 -2.28 1.86
C THR A 36 -8.23 -1.32 2.98
N LEU A 37 -7.51 -1.32 4.11
CA LEU A 37 -7.75 -0.40 5.21
C LEU A 37 -7.50 1.05 4.79
N ILE A 38 -6.41 1.33 4.08
CA ILE A 38 -6.09 2.67 3.54
C ILE A 38 -7.21 3.18 2.65
N TYR A 39 -7.69 2.36 1.71
CA TYR A 39 -8.80 2.74 0.84
C TYR A 39 -10.12 2.94 1.59
N THR A 40 -10.37 2.13 2.61
CA THR A 40 -11.55 2.31 3.48
C THR A 40 -11.48 3.67 4.17
N GLU A 41 -10.38 4.00 4.84
CA GLU A 41 -10.24 5.29 5.55
C GLU A 41 -10.26 6.49 4.62
N ARG A 42 -9.67 6.38 3.42
CA ARG A 42 -9.77 7.44 2.39
C ARG A 42 -11.22 7.70 2.01
N LEU A 43 -12.00 6.66 1.76
CA LEU A 43 -13.42 6.82 1.42
C LEU A 43 -14.17 7.52 2.55
N LEU A 44 -14.01 7.05 3.79
CA LEU A 44 -14.69 7.65 4.95
C LEU A 44 -14.31 9.13 5.12
N SER A 45 -13.02 9.46 4.93
CA SER A 45 -12.51 10.82 5.08
C SER A 45 -12.93 11.75 3.95
N TYR A 46 -12.82 11.30 2.69
CA TYR A 46 -13.07 12.15 1.51
C TYR A 46 -14.56 12.35 1.25
N ALA A 47 -15.36 11.31 1.49
CA ALA A 47 -16.80 11.39 1.33
C ALA A 47 -17.53 11.88 2.59
N GLU A 48 -16.81 12.09 3.69
CA GLU A 48 -17.38 12.45 5.01
C GLU A 48 -18.49 11.46 5.44
N ILE A 49 -18.26 10.17 5.23
CA ILE A 49 -19.21 9.09 5.54
C ILE A 49 -18.73 8.32 6.76
N ASP A 50 -19.63 8.09 7.70
CA ASP A 50 -19.39 7.18 8.82
C ASP A 50 -19.72 5.73 8.50
N LEU A 51 -19.00 4.80 9.14
CA LEU A 51 -19.35 3.39 9.10
C LEU A 51 -20.59 3.10 9.95
N CYS A 52 -21.60 2.55 9.30
CA CYS A 52 -22.88 2.17 9.90
C CYS A 52 -23.22 0.71 9.54
N PRO A 53 -24.13 0.06 10.29
CA PRO A 53 -24.51 -1.34 10.03
C PRO A 53 -25.02 -1.60 8.60
N THR A 54 -25.52 -0.57 7.93
CA THR A 54 -26.08 -0.62 6.58
C THR A 54 -25.04 -0.51 5.45
N ASN A 55 -23.94 0.20 5.66
CA ASN A 55 -23.00 0.55 4.59
C ASN A 55 -21.66 -0.19 4.67
N TRP A 56 -21.24 -0.66 5.85
CA TRP A 56 -19.89 -1.19 6.07
C TRP A 56 -19.53 -2.33 5.14
N LYS A 57 -20.48 -3.24 4.84
CA LYS A 57 -20.25 -4.37 3.92
C LYS A 57 -19.91 -3.88 2.53
N ARG A 58 -20.70 -2.93 2.01
CA ARG A 58 -20.51 -2.37 0.66
C ARG A 58 -19.18 -1.62 0.57
N ILE A 59 -18.84 -0.83 1.58
CA ILE A 59 -17.56 -0.11 1.66
C ILE A 59 -16.38 -1.08 1.66
N VAL A 60 -16.41 -2.08 2.55
CA VAL A 60 -15.33 -3.09 2.65
C VAL A 60 -15.20 -3.90 1.37
N ILE A 61 -16.32 -4.31 0.74
CA ILE A 61 -16.28 -5.01 -0.55
C ILE A 61 -15.64 -4.11 -1.63
N GLY A 62 -16.04 -2.85 -1.72
CA GLY A 62 -15.49 -1.89 -2.68
C GLY A 62 -13.98 -1.69 -2.50
N ALA A 63 -13.51 -1.56 -1.26
CA ALA A 63 -12.10 -1.44 -0.94
C ALA A 63 -11.29 -2.70 -1.32
N ILE A 64 -11.84 -3.90 -1.07
CA ILE A 64 -11.21 -5.17 -1.45
C ILE A 64 -11.15 -5.31 -2.97
N LEU A 65 -12.25 -5.01 -3.67
CA LEU A 65 -12.31 -5.02 -5.14
C LEU A 65 -11.21 -4.14 -5.71
N LEU A 66 -11.14 -2.89 -5.28
CA LEU A 66 -10.14 -1.95 -5.78
C LEU A 66 -8.70 -2.40 -5.45
N THR A 67 -8.46 -2.88 -4.23
CA THR A 67 -7.14 -3.39 -3.82
C THR A 67 -6.70 -4.53 -4.73
N SER A 68 -7.56 -5.53 -4.91
CA SER A 68 -7.27 -6.71 -5.73
C SER A 68 -7.09 -6.40 -7.22
N LYS A 69 -7.60 -5.26 -7.70
CA LYS A 69 -7.40 -4.82 -9.08
C LYS A 69 -6.12 -4.05 -9.30
N VAL A 70 -5.79 -3.16 -8.37
CA VAL A 70 -4.66 -2.22 -8.51
C VAL A 70 -3.34 -2.84 -8.04
N TRP A 71 -3.37 -3.68 -7.00
CA TRP A 71 -2.17 -4.12 -6.30
C TRP A 71 -1.78 -5.58 -6.57
N LYS A 72 -2.71 -6.39 -7.08
CA LYS A 72 -2.45 -7.79 -7.39
C LYS A 72 -1.97 -7.91 -8.84
N ASP A 73 -0.86 -8.60 -9.04
CA ASP A 73 -0.28 -8.82 -10.39
C ASP A 73 -1.25 -9.54 -11.34
N VAL A 74 -2.08 -10.42 -10.78
CA VAL A 74 -3.14 -11.13 -11.53
C VAL A 74 -4.49 -10.53 -11.15
N THR A 75 -4.99 -9.69 -12.04
CA THR A 75 -6.32 -9.08 -11.91
C THR A 75 -7.42 -10.12 -12.14
N ILE A 76 -8.39 -10.15 -11.24
CA ILE A 76 -9.62 -10.94 -11.38
C ILE A 76 -10.68 -10.05 -12.03
N TRP A 77 -11.43 -10.59 -13.00
CA TRP A 77 -12.53 -9.83 -13.64
C TRP A 77 -13.74 -9.74 -12.70
N ASN A 78 -14.57 -8.69 -12.84
CA ASN A 78 -15.73 -8.47 -11.97
C ASN A 78 -16.74 -9.63 -11.98
N ARG A 79 -16.86 -10.37 -13.09
CA ARG A 79 -17.74 -11.54 -13.22
C ARG A 79 -17.39 -12.65 -12.23
N GLU A 80 -16.13 -12.76 -11.85
CA GLU A 80 -15.63 -13.76 -10.91
C GLU A 80 -15.97 -13.36 -9.48
N TYR A 81 -16.04 -12.05 -9.18
CA TYR A 81 -16.53 -11.55 -7.91
C TYR A 81 -18.03 -11.78 -7.72
N CYS A 82 -18.84 -11.75 -8.79
CA CYS A 82 -20.27 -12.11 -8.70
C CYS A 82 -20.47 -13.51 -8.09
N LYS A 83 -19.54 -14.45 -8.34
CA LYS A 83 -19.60 -15.81 -7.77
C LYS A 83 -19.41 -15.82 -6.25
N LEU A 84 -18.82 -14.77 -5.67
CA LEU A 84 -18.59 -14.64 -4.23
C LEU A 84 -19.82 -14.10 -3.48
N PHE A 85 -20.78 -13.51 -4.20
CA PHE A 85 -21.94 -12.86 -3.61
C PHE A 85 -23.23 -13.41 -4.24
N VAL A 86 -23.96 -14.24 -3.47
CA VAL A 86 -25.17 -14.96 -3.91
C VAL A 86 -26.22 -14.07 -4.61
N ASN A 87 -26.26 -12.76 -4.28
CA ASN A 87 -27.25 -11.81 -4.80
C ASN A 87 -26.62 -10.59 -5.51
N ALA A 88 -25.36 -10.63 -5.95
CA ALA A 88 -24.76 -9.50 -6.66
C ALA A 88 -24.78 -9.72 -8.18
N SER A 89 -25.42 -8.80 -8.91
CA SER A 89 -25.32 -8.75 -10.36
C SER A 89 -23.95 -8.21 -10.80
N ILE A 90 -23.60 -8.39 -12.08
CA ILE A 90 -22.36 -7.83 -12.63
C ILE A 90 -22.45 -6.30 -12.67
N GLU A 91 -23.65 -5.78 -12.93
CA GLU A 91 -23.97 -4.36 -12.90
C GLU A 91 -23.75 -3.78 -11.50
N ASP A 92 -24.17 -4.48 -10.44
CA ASP A 92 -23.95 -4.04 -9.06
C ASP A 92 -22.46 -3.94 -8.69
N ILE A 93 -21.64 -4.90 -9.14
CA ILE A 93 -20.20 -4.91 -8.85
C ILE A 93 -19.48 -3.81 -9.63
N ASN A 94 -19.82 -3.64 -10.91
CA ASN A 94 -19.28 -2.58 -11.75
C ASN A 94 -19.62 -1.20 -11.18
N GLU A 95 -20.88 -1.01 -10.78
CA GLU A 95 -21.33 0.25 -10.20
C GLU A 95 -20.67 0.51 -8.85
N LEU A 96 -20.53 -0.50 -8.00
CA LEU A 96 -19.83 -0.37 -6.72
C LEU A 96 -18.36 0.06 -6.92
N GLU A 97 -17.65 -0.54 -7.86
CA GLU A 97 -16.28 -0.15 -8.18
C GLU A 97 -16.20 1.29 -8.69
N ARG A 98 -17.10 1.67 -9.61
CA ARG A 98 -17.17 3.03 -10.17
C ARG A 98 -17.43 4.06 -9.08
N GLN A 99 -18.42 3.82 -8.21
CA GLN A 99 -18.75 4.70 -7.10
C GLN A 99 -17.60 4.80 -6.11
N PHE A 100 -16.96 3.67 -5.76
CA PHE A 100 -15.84 3.68 -4.83
C PHE A 100 -14.69 4.54 -5.35
N LEU A 101 -14.33 4.38 -6.63
CA LEU A 101 -13.31 5.21 -7.30
C LEU A 101 -13.65 6.70 -7.25
N GLN A 102 -14.91 7.06 -7.49
CA GLN A 102 -15.37 8.45 -7.41
C GLN A 102 -15.26 9.00 -5.98
N LEU A 103 -15.65 8.22 -4.97
CA LEU A 103 -15.64 8.65 -3.57
C LEU A 103 -14.22 8.83 -3.01
N ILE A 104 -13.23 8.13 -3.56
CA ILE A 104 -11.81 8.35 -3.21
C ILE A 104 -11.12 9.36 -4.14
N ASP A 105 -11.89 10.10 -4.95
CA ASP A 105 -11.38 11.05 -5.96
C ASP A 105 -10.30 10.44 -6.86
N TYR A 106 -10.50 9.18 -7.26
CA TYR A 106 -9.57 8.38 -8.05
C TYR A 106 -8.15 8.29 -7.47
N ASN A 107 -7.96 8.59 -6.18
CA ASN A 107 -6.68 8.51 -5.49
C ASN A 107 -6.34 7.06 -5.13
N ILE A 108 -5.90 6.31 -6.15
CA ILE A 108 -5.48 4.91 -6.01
C ILE A 108 -4.01 4.77 -5.58
N LYS A 109 -3.25 5.87 -5.54
CA LYS A 109 -1.82 5.79 -5.23
C LYS A 109 -1.61 5.59 -3.74
N VAL A 110 -0.91 4.53 -3.35
CA VAL A 110 -0.41 4.36 -1.98
C VAL A 110 1.11 4.38 -2.04
N SER A 111 1.70 5.46 -1.56
CA SER A 111 3.16 5.54 -1.41
C SER A 111 3.65 4.61 -0.31
N GLY A 112 4.91 4.17 -0.40
CA GLY A 112 5.53 3.32 0.61
C GLY A 112 5.50 3.93 2.03
N SER A 113 5.59 5.25 2.17
CA SER A 113 5.49 5.95 3.46
C SER A 113 4.11 5.82 4.10
N VAL A 114 3.04 6.01 3.32
CA VAL A 114 1.66 5.80 3.76
C VAL A 114 1.47 4.35 4.16
N TYR A 115 1.87 3.38 3.32
CA TYR A 115 1.78 1.97 3.68
C TYR A 115 2.53 1.65 4.99
N ALA A 116 3.76 2.13 5.12
CA ALA A 116 4.59 1.91 6.30
C ALA A 116 3.95 2.48 7.58
N LYS A 117 3.34 3.68 7.51
CA LYS A 117 2.60 4.27 8.63
C LYS A 117 1.52 3.32 9.13
N TYR A 118 0.60 2.89 8.24
CA TYR A 118 -0.49 1.99 8.61
C TYR A 118 0.03 0.65 9.16
N TYR A 119 1.09 0.13 8.55
CA TYR A 119 1.74 -1.09 9.01
C TYR A 119 2.24 -0.98 10.45
N PHE A 120 2.96 0.10 10.79
CA PHE A 120 3.49 0.31 12.13
C PHE A 120 2.38 0.63 13.15
N ASP A 121 1.37 1.41 12.76
CA ASP A 121 0.22 1.71 13.61
C ASP A 121 -0.52 0.43 14.01
N LEU A 122 -0.81 -0.46 13.04
CA LEU A 122 -1.41 -1.78 13.30
C LEU A 122 -0.51 -2.66 14.16
N ARG A 123 0.81 -2.59 13.97
CA ARG A 123 1.78 -3.33 14.78
C ARG A 123 1.74 -2.89 16.24
N SER A 124 1.67 -1.58 16.49
CA SER A 124 1.51 -1.02 17.83
C SER A 124 0.20 -1.49 18.45
N LEU A 125 -0.92 -1.36 17.72
CA LEU A 125 -2.23 -1.82 18.17
C LEU A 125 -2.23 -3.30 18.56
N ALA A 126 -1.58 -4.15 17.77
CA ALA A 126 -1.47 -5.58 18.06
C ALA A 126 -0.68 -5.83 19.35
N LYS A 127 0.41 -5.10 19.58
CA LYS A 127 1.20 -5.18 20.81
C LYS A 127 0.38 -4.76 22.03
N ASP A 128 -0.35 -3.66 21.93
CA ASP A 128 -1.19 -3.12 23.00
C ASP A 128 -2.33 -4.08 23.36
N ASN A 129 -2.81 -4.86 22.39
CA ASN A 129 -3.83 -5.90 22.57
C ASN A 129 -3.24 -7.30 22.83
N SER A 130 -1.95 -7.41 23.19
CA SER A 130 -1.26 -8.67 23.51
C SER A 130 -1.32 -9.74 22.40
N LEU A 131 -1.42 -9.34 21.14
CA LEU A 131 -1.35 -10.24 20.00
C LEU A 131 0.12 -10.53 19.64
N HIS A 132 0.48 -11.81 19.59
CA HIS A 132 1.82 -12.21 19.17
C HIS A 132 2.01 -12.03 17.66
N LEU A 133 2.92 -11.13 17.30
CA LEU A 133 3.31 -10.89 15.91
C LEU A 133 4.46 -11.81 15.50
N PRO A 134 4.43 -12.38 14.30
CA PRO A 134 5.53 -13.18 13.80
C PRO A 134 6.86 -12.41 13.73
N VAL A 135 7.96 -13.09 14.08
CA VAL A 135 9.32 -12.49 14.15
C VAL A 135 9.85 -12.03 12.78
N TYR A 136 9.32 -12.56 11.67
CA TYR A 136 9.73 -12.16 10.32
C TYR A 136 9.18 -10.78 9.91
N LEU A 137 8.16 -10.27 10.60
CA LEU A 137 7.57 -8.96 10.31
C LEU A 137 8.55 -7.84 10.61
N LEU A 138 8.67 -6.88 9.67
CA LEU A 138 9.48 -5.67 9.82
C LEU A 138 9.15 -4.94 11.13
N ASN A 139 10.16 -4.62 11.93
CA ASN A 139 10.00 -3.78 13.12
C ASN A 139 10.70 -2.44 12.88
N GLU A 140 10.45 -1.45 13.74
CA GLU A 140 11.05 -0.11 13.58
C GLU A 140 12.58 -0.17 13.53
N GLU A 141 13.20 -0.95 14.40
CA GLU A 141 14.65 -1.15 14.44
C GLU A 141 15.19 -1.70 13.11
N ARG A 142 14.58 -2.77 12.56
CA ARG A 142 14.98 -3.32 11.25
C ARG A 142 14.70 -2.36 10.11
N ALA A 143 13.61 -1.58 10.17
CA ALA A 143 13.30 -0.59 9.16
C ALA A 143 14.32 0.56 9.15
N GLN A 144 14.71 1.05 10.32
CA GLN A 144 15.77 2.05 10.47
C GLN A 144 17.11 1.50 9.98
N ASN A 145 17.45 0.26 10.34
CA ASN A 145 18.67 -0.40 9.85
C ASN A 145 18.66 -0.53 8.31
N LEU A 146 17.55 -0.96 7.71
CA LEU A 146 17.41 -1.05 6.25
C LEU A 146 17.53 0.31 5.55
N GLN A 147 16.93 1.36 6.12
CA GLN A 147 17.07 2.73 5.60
C GLN A 147 18.50 3.25 5.74
N ALA A 148 19.19 2.93 6.83
CA ALA A 148 20.59 3.30 7.02
C ALA A 148 21.49 2.60 5.98
N VAL A 149 21.25 1.31 5.73
CA VAL A 149 21.97 0.54 4.71
C VAL A 149 21.71 1.11 3.31
N SER A 150 20.46 1.39 2.95
CA SER A 150 20.13 1.94 1.62
C SER A 150 20.78 3.31 1.39
N ARG A 151 20.77 4.20 2.40
CA ARG A 151 21.43 5.51 2.32
C ARG A 151 22.93 5.38 2.09
N VAL A 152 23.59 4.42 2.73
CA VAL A 152 25.03 4.16 2.55
C VAL A 152 25.31 3.64 1.13
N GLU A 153 24.44 2.80 0.58
CA GLU A 153 24.54 2.32 -0.81
C GLU A 153 24.33 3.44 -1.83
N ASP A 154 23.27 4.25 -1.68
CA ASP A 154 23.03 5.42 -2.54
C ASP A 154 24.22 6.38 -2.52
N THR A 155 24.80 6.59 -1.33
CA THR A 155 26.00 7.41 -1.14
C THR A 155 27.20 6.82 -1.87
N LYS A 156 27.44 5.50 -1.78
CA LYS A 156 28.51 4.81 -2.53
C LYS A 156 28.28 4.88 -4.04
N ILE A 157 27.05 4.72 -4.50
CA ILE A 157 26.69 4.84 -5.92
C ILE A 157 26.97 6.26 -6.39
N PHE A 158 26.53 7.28 -5.64
CA PHE A 158 26.79 8.68 -5.95
C PHE A 158 28.30 9.01 -5.99
N TYR A 159 29.07 8.56 -4.99
CA TYR A 159 30.52 8.73 -4.99
C TYR A 159 31.19 8.01 -6.18
N SER A 160 30.75 6.79 -6.50
CA SER A 160 31.29 6.05 -7.65
C SER A 160 30.96 6.69 -9.00
N ALA A 161 29.75 7.25 -9.14
CA ALA A 161 29.33 7.97 -10.34
C ALA A 161 30.06 9.32 -10.48
N THR A 162 30.31 9.99 -9.35
CA THR A 162 31.11 11.23 -9.30
C THR A 162 32.56 10.97 -9.69
N MET A 163 33.18 9.93 -9.09
CA MET A 163 34.53 9.49 -9.45
C MET A 163 34.64 9.13 -10.94
N ARG A 164 33.66 8.41 -11.51
CA ARG A 164 33.64 8.09 -12.94
C ARG A 164 33.50 9.32 -13.84
N ARG A 165 32.79 10.37 -13.40
CA ARG A 165 32.66 11.64 -14.15
C ARG A 165 33.94 12.48 -14.13
N SER A 166 34.76 12.39 -13.08
CA SER A 166 36.03 13.13 -12.97
C SER A 166 37.21 12.53 -13.76
N PHE A 167 37.06 11.36 -14.40
CA PHE A 167 38.15 10.72 -15.16
C PHE A 167 38.26 11.17 -16.64
N SER A 168 37.54 12.20 -17.08
CA SER A 168 37.51 12.61 -18.51
C SER A 168 38.12 13.98 -18.83
N ALA A 169 38.87 14.64 -17.94
CA ALA A 169 39.41 15.98 -18.23
C ALA A 169 40.82 16.28 -17.68
N ASP A 170 41.67 15.28 -17.46
CA ASP A 170 43.11 15.50 -17.23
C ASP A 170 43.91 15.16 -18.49
N ASN A 171 43.70 15.95 -19.54
CA ASN A 171 44.70 16.13 -20.58
C ASN A 171 44.66 17.60 -20.98
N PHE A 172 45.84 18.22 -20.98
CA PHE A 172 46.11 19.64 -21.22
C PHE A 172 45.85 20.56 -20.03
N ILE A 173 46.92 20.93 -19.31
CA ILE A 173 47.49 22.29 -19.30
C ILE A 173 48.64 22.35 -18.26
N THR A 174 49.69 23.09 -18.61
CA THR A 174 50.86 23.53 -17.80
C THR A 174 52.06 22.59 -17.61
N LEU A 175 52.93 22.57 -18.61
CA LEU A 175 54.35 22.79 -18.32
C LEU A 175 54.97 23.76 -19.34
N GLN A 176 54.54 25.01 -19.27
CA GLN A 176 55.27 26.13 -19.88
C GLN A 176 56.20 26.70 -18.81
N ARG A 177 57.47 26.26 -18.81
CA ARG A 177 58.58 26.96 -18.16
C ARG A 177 59.67 27.22 -19.19
N SER A 178 59.53 28.35 -19.87
CA SER A 178 60.64 29.15 -20.43
C SER A 178 61.59 29.52 -19.28
N LYS A 179 62.92 29.69 -19.38
CA LYS A 179 63.92 29.92 -20.44
C LYS A 179 65.30 29.81 -19.74
N ALA A 180 66.35 29.34 -20.42
CA ALA A 180 67.70 29.95 -20.36
C ALA A 180 68.65 29.33 -21.41
N ILE A 181 69.44 30.23 -22.01
CA ILE A 181 70.47 30.14 -23.07
C ILE A 181 71.79 29.57 -22.51
N ILE A 182 72.63 28.88 -23.30
CA ILE A 182 74.04 29.11 -23.81
C ILE A 182 74.42 27.83 -24.61
N SER A 183 75.14 27.75 -25.73
CA SER A 183 75.97 28.65 -26.56
C SER A 183 75.92 28.18 -28.02
#